data_AF-A0A5C3P3P6-F1
#
_entry.id   AF-A0A5C3P3P6-F1
#
_cell.length_a   1.000
_cell.length_b   1.000
_cell.length_c   1.000
_cell.angle_alpha   90.00
_cell.angle_beta   90.00
_cell.angle_gamma   90.00
#
_symmetry.space_group_name_H-M   'P 1'
#
loop_
_entity.id
_entity.type
_entity.pdbx_description
1 polymer ?
#
loop_
_entity_poly.entity_id
_entity_poly.type
_entity_poly.pdbx_seq_one_letter_code
_entity_poly.pdbx_strand_id
1 'polypeptide(L)'
;MSDPSPSSPEFLQGRLSTLLASPHIHFNKPPALLNIRMGPGPVDVFSTRFANWFTHDATGVVNGKQVDKEGLKEALLALQKKWHPDSANFVAQDASSKPAIKFSWTVKNTEQPAEVSATADIKEEGGTHRISSLVLDGDDSLFSA
;
A
#
# COMPACT_ATOMS: atom_id res chain seq x y z
N MET A 1 1.18 -14.89 20.18
CA MET A 1 0.23 -13.91 19.60
C MET A 1 -0.34 -14.58 18.36
N SER A 2 -1.65 -14.78 18.31
CA SER A 2 -2.31 -15.34 17.11
C SER A 2 -2.24 -14.33 15.97
N ASP A 3 -1.99 -14.77 14.75
CA ASP A 3 -2.06 -13.89 13.58
C ASP A 3 -3.50 -13.35 13.41
N PRO A 4 -3.68 -12.08 13.03
CA PRO A 4 -5.01 -11.52 12.82
C PRO A 4 -5.73 -12.27 11.69
N SER A 5 -7.03 -12.49 11.86
CA SER A 5 -7.86 -13.12 10.83
C SER A 5 -7.75 -12.32 9.53
N PRO A 6 -7.66 -12.97 8.35
CA PRO A 6 -7.49 -12.27 7.08
C PRO A 6 -8.62 -11.29 6.77
N SER A 7 -9.83 -11.54 7.28
CA SER A 7 -10.98 -10.64 7.13
C SER A 7 -11.03 -9.51 8.16
N SER A 8 -10.04 -9.38 9.04
CA SER A 8 -10.07 -8.42 10.14
C SER A 8 -9.45 -7.06 9.75
N PRO A 9 -9.94 -5.95 10.31
CA PRO A 9 -9.34 -4.63 10.12
C PRO A 9 -7.84 -4.59 10.47
N GLU A 10 -7.42 -5.34 11.50
CA GLU A 10 -6.02 -5.40 11.96
C GLU A 10 -5.10 -6.02 10.90
N PHE A 11 -5.58 -7.02 10.15
CA PHE A 11 -4.84 -7.60 9.03
C PHE A 11 -4.56 -6.52 7.97
N LEU A 12 -5.59 -5.79 7.55
CA LEU A 12 -5.46 -4.74 6.54
C LEU A 12 -4.59 -3.58 7.04
N GLN A 13 -4.80 -3.13 8.28
CA GLN A 13 -3.99 -2.11 8.93
C GLN A 13 -2.51 -2.52 8.98
N GLY A 14 -2.21 -3.75 9.39
CA GLY A 14 -0.84 -4.25 9.45
C GLY A 14 -0.16 -4.23 8.08
N ARG A 15 -0.87 -4.62 7.03
CA ARG A 15 -0.38 -4.57 5.64
C ARG A 15 -0.15 -3.12 5.17
N LEU A 16 -1.14 -2.25 5.29
CA LEU A 16 -1.05 -0.88 4.76
C LEU A 16 -0.05 -0.02 5.55
N SER A 17 -0.06 -0.07 6.88
CA SER A 17 0.91 0.67 7.70
C SER A 17 2.35 0.26 7.36
N THR A 18 2.60 -1.04 7.25
CA THR A 18 3.93 -1.57 6.92
C THR A 18 4.31 -1.25 5.48
N LEU A 19 3.36 -1.30 4.53
CA LEU A 19 3.61 -0.98 3.13
C LEU A 19 3.97 0.51 2.96
N LEU A 20 3.17 1.41 3.52
CA LEU A 20 3.38 2.86 3.42
C LEU A 20 4.62 3.35 4.19
N ALA A 21 5.05 2.64 5.23
CA ALA A 21 6.32 2.89 5.89
C ALA A 21 7.53 2.28 5.14
N SER A 22 7.31 1.50 4.07
CA SER A 22 8.42 0.85 3.35
C SER A 22 9.22 1.86 2.53
N PRO A 23 10.56 1.73 2.50
CA PRO A 23 11.36 2.50 1.58
C PRO A 23 11.04 2.09 0.13
N HIS A 24 10.87 3.10 -0.72
CA HIS A 24 10.75 2.93 -2.17
C HIS A 24 12.03 3.45 -2.82
N ILE A 25 12.76 2.59 -3.52
CA ILE A 25 14.01 2.93 -4.19
C ILE A 25 13.74 3.06 -5.68
N HIS A 26 13.86 4.28 -6.21
CA HIS A 26 13.89 4.50 -7.65
C HIS A 26 15.26 4.07 -8.18
N PHE A 27 15.30 2.98 -8.93
CA PHE A 27 16.48 2.67 -9.73
C PHE A 27 16.57 3.67 -10.88
N ASN A 28 17.29 4.77 -10.67
CA ASN A 28 17.92 5.43 -11.81
C ASN A 28 18.87 4.41 -12.41
N LYS A 29 18.53 3.85 -13.58
CA LYS A 29 19.42 2.96 -14.33
C LYS A 29 20.83 3.58 -14.32
N PRO A 30 21.87 2.89 -13.80
CA PRO A 30 23.21 3.34 -14.09
C PRO A 30 23.36 3.33 -15.61
N PRO A 31 23.99 4.35 -16.22
CA PRO A 31 24.36 4.27 -17.62
C PRO A 31 25.16 2.97 -17.80
N ALA A 32 24.79 2.20 -18.82
CA ALA A 32 25.44 0.93 -19.16
C ALA A 32 26.93 1.18 -19.42
N LEU A 33 27.74 1.10 -18.37
CA LEU A 33 29.19 1.26 -18.44
C LEU A 33 29.78 0.40 -17.33
N LEU A 34 30.51 -0.63 -17.77
CA LEU A 34 31.36 -1.55 -17.02
C LEU A 34 30.70 -2.82 -16.46
N ASN A 35 31.08 -3.90 -17.13
CA ASN A 35 31.09 -5.34 -16.86
C ASN A 35 31.44 -5.82 -15.43
N ILE A 36 31.02 -5.12 -14.37
CA ILE A 36 31.21 -5.60 -13.00
C ILE A 36 29.97 -6.41 -12.61
N ARG A 37 30.19 -7.66 -12.17
CA ARG A 37 29.18 -8.47 -11.46
C ARG A 37 28.71 -7.69 -10.23
N MET A 38 27.71 -6.84 -10.41
CA MET A 38 27.03 -6.18 -9.31
C MET A 38 26.25 -7.28 -8.58
N GLY A 39 26.49 -7.44 -7.29
CA GLY A 39 25.64 -8.26 -6.42
C GLY A 39 24.17 -7.82 -6.50
N PRO A 40 23.23 -8.54 -5.86
CA PRO A 40 21.82 -8.17 -5.90
C PRO A 40 21.70 -6.69 -5.51
N GLY A 41 21.28 -5.86 -6.47
CA GLY A 41 21.14 -4.44 -6.28
C GLY A 41 20.17 -4.13 -5.13
N PRO A 42 20.15 -2.89 -4.63
CA PRO A 42 19.28 -2.53 -3.52
C PRO A 42 17.83 -2.89 -3.81
N VAL A 43 17.20 -3.73 -2.99
CA VAL A 43 15.84 -4.22 -3.26
C VAL A 43 14.81 -3.14 -2.93
N ASP A 44 13.89 -2.88 -3.87
CA ASP A 44 12.71 -2.06 -3.59
C ASP A 44 11.75 -2.84 -2.67
N VAL A 45 11.82 -2.53 -1.38
CA VAL A 45 11.06 -3.20 -0.32
C VAL A 45 9.56 -2.94 -0.49
N PHE A 46 9.15 -1.74 -0.93
CA PHE A 46 7.75 -1.44 -1.21
C PHE A 46 7.22 -2.36 -2.33
N SER A 47 7.88 -2.39 -3.49
CA SER A 47 7.44 -3.23 -4.61
C SER A 47 7.42 -4.71 -4.25
N THR A 48 8.41 -5.16 -3.50
CA THR A 48 8.50 -6.56 -3.05
C THR A 48 7.33 -6.91 -2.12
N ARG A 49 7.02 -6.05 -1.14
CA ARG A 49 5.88 -6.24 -0.23
C ARG A 49 4.56 -6.18 -0.96
N PHE A 50 4.39 -5.20 -1.87
CA PHE A 50 3.20 -5.10 -2.71
C PHE A 50 3.00 -6.37 -3.54
N ALA A 51 4.04 -6.87 -4.21
CA ALA A 51 3.95 -8.10 -5.00
C ALA A 51 3.60 -9.33 -4.15
N ASN A 52 4.09 -9.40 -2.91
CA ASN A 52 3.85 -10.53 -2.00
C ASN A 52 2.48 -10.49 -1.30
N TRP A 53 1.90 -9.29 -1.13
CA TRP A 53 0.68 -9.11 -0.36
C TRP A 53 -0.57 -8.93 -1.21
N PHE A 54 -0.42 -8.65 -2.50
CA PHE A 54 -1.51 -8.53 -3.44
C PHE A 54 -1.51 -9.72 -4.40
N THR A 55 -2.70 -10.24 -4.74
CA THR A 55 -2.83 -11.32 -5.73
C THR A 55 -2.28 -10.87 -7.09
N HIS A 56 -1.90 -11.81 -7.96
CA HIS A 56 -1.35 -11.47 -9.27
C HIS A 56 -2.32 -10.62 -10.12
N ASP A 57 -3.63 -10.86 -9.95
CA ASP A 57 -4.76 -10.25 -10.63
C ASP A 57 -5.45 -9.12 -9.83
N ALA A 58 -4.79 -8.60 -8.79
CA ALA A 58 -5.41 -7.64 -7.89
C ALA A 58 -5.95 -6.39 -8.63
N THR A 59 -7.14 -5.95 -8.24
CA THR A 59 -7.76 -4.73 -8.78
C THR A 59 -7.90 -3.67 -7.69
N GLY A 60 -8.22 -2.44 -8.07
CA GLY A 60 -8.55 -1.41 -7.11
C GLY A 60 -9.63 -0.45 -7.57
N VAL A 61 -10.14 0.32 -6.61
CA VAL A 61 -10.95 1.51 -6.87
C VAL A 61 -10.34 2.65 -6.08
N VAL A 62 -9.92 3.71 -6.75
CA VAL A 62 -9.33 4.91 -6.13
C VAL A 62 -10.23 6.09 -6.41
N ASN A 63 -10.85 6.65 -5.37
CA ASN A 63 -11.83 7.75 -5.48
C ASN A 63 -12.89 7.49 -6.56
N GLY A 64 -13.48 6.29 -6.51
CA GLY A 64 -14.51 5.84 -7.44
C GLY A 64 -14.00 5.42 -8.84
N LYS A 65 -12.72 5.56 -9.15
CA LYS A 65 -12.14 5.14 -10.43
C LYS A 65 -11.54 3.74 -10.33
N GLN A 66 -11.98 2.84 -11.20
CA GLN A 66 -11.41 1.50 -11.28
C GLN A 66 -9.98 1.56 -11.83
N VAL A 67 -9.06 0.85 -11.17
CA VAL A 67 -7.67 0.71 -11.56
C VAL A 67 -7.27 -0.75 -11.53
N ASP A 68 -6.27 -1.10 -12.33
CA ASP A 68 -5.63 -2.40 -12.28
C ASP A 68 -4.55 -2.44 -11.18
N LYS A 69 -3.83 -3.55 -11.08
CA LYS A 69 -2.77 -3.75 -10.09
C LYS A 69 -1.68 -2.69 -10.16
N GLU A 70 -1.30 -2.26 -11.37
CA GLU A 70 -0.25 -1.28 -11.57
C GLU A 70 -0.73 0.12 -11.14
N GLY A 71 -1.92 0.53 -11.56
CA GLY A 71 -2.53 1.79 -11.11
C GLY A 71 -2.77 1.83 -9.60
N LEU A 72 -3.14 0.70 -8.98
CA LEU A 72 -3.25 0.60 -7.53
C LEU A 72 -1.91 0.79 -6.83
N LYS A 73 -0.85 0.19 -7.38
CA LYS A 73 0.52 0.37 -6.88
C LYS A 73 0.95 1.83 -6.96
N GLU A 74 0.68 2.50 -8.08
CA GLU A 74 0.99 3.92 -8.27
C GLU A 74 0.26 4.81 -7.27
N ALA A 75 -1.02 4.55 -7.03
CA ALA A 75 -1.81 5.27 -6.02
C ALA A 75 -1.22 5.09 -4.61
N LEU A 76 -0.86 3.87 -4.23
CA LEU A 76 -0.22 3.59 -2.93
C LEU A 76 1.18 4.22 -2.81
N LEU A 77 1.93 4.32 -3.91
CA LEU A 77 3.20 5.04 -3.96
C LEU A 77 3.01 6.56 -3.79
N ALA A 78 1.97 7.13 -4.40
CA ALA A 78 1.63 8.54 -4.22
C ALA A 78 1.31 8.85 -2.74
N LEU A 79 0.57 7.96 -2.07
CA LEU A 79 0.36 8.03 -0.62
C LEU A 79 1.68 7.92 0.14
N GLN A 80 2.52 6.92 -0.18
CA GLN A 80 3.80 6.67 0.48
C GLN A 80 4.73 7.89 0.44
N LYS A 81 4.75 8.63 -0.67
CA LYS A 81 5.56 9.86 -0.79
C LYS A 81 5.15 10.93 0.22
N LYS A 82 3.85 11.04 0.50
CA LYS A 82 3.24 12.01 1.43
C LYS A 82 3.11 11.48 2.86
N TRP A 83 3.34 10.18 3.05
CA TRP A 83 3.18 9.46 4.31
C TRP A 83 4.17 9.92 5.37
N HIS A 84 3.68 10.16 6.59
CA HIS A 84 4.52 10.44 7.74
C HIS A 84 4.21 9.42 8.85
N PRO A 85 5.10 8.44 9.10
CA PRO A 85 4.77 7.30 9.96
C PRO A 85 4.52 7.72 11.42
N ASP A 86 5.20 8.75 11.91
CA ASP A 86 5.10 9.16 13.32
C ASP A 86 3.78 9.89 13.66
N SER A 87 3.07 10.41 12.64
CA SER A 87 1.77 11.06 12.82
C SER A 87 0.61 10.19 12.32
N ALA A 88 0.89 8.97 11.87
CA ALA A 88 -0.11 8.08 11.34
C ALA A 88 -0.99 7.48 12.43
N ASN A 89 -2.30 7.59 12.25
CA ASN A 89 -3.31 6.96 13.08
C ASN A 89 -4.20 6.04 12.23
N PHE A 90 -4.62 4.92 12.81
CA PHE A 90 -5.49 3.94 12.16
C PHE A 90 -6.67 3.63 13.06
N VAL A 91 -7.85 3.55 12.45
CA VAL A 91 -9.12 3.24 13.11
C VAL A 91 -9.82 2.16 12.31
N ALA A 92 -10.10 1.02 12.96
CA ALA A 92 -10.93 -0.03 12.37
C ALA A 92 -12.32 0.53 12.05
N GLN A 93 -12.87 0.14 10.91
CA GLN A 93 -14.25 0.47 10.53
C GLN A 93 -15.09 -0.79 10.62
N ASP A 94 -16.25 -0.69 11.25
CA ASP A 94 -17.24 -1.77 11.29
C ASP A 94 -17.90 -1.91 9.91
N ALA A 95 -17.25 -2.66 9.03
CA ALA A 95 -17.83 -3.12 7.77
C ALA A 95 -18.19 -4.61 7.93
N SER A 96 -19.48 -4.94 7.83
CA SER A 96 -20.02 -6.25 8.23
C SER A 96 -19.51 -7.48 7.45
N SER A 97 -18.67 -7.31 6.43
CA SER A 97 -18.21 -8.42 5.58
C SER A 97 -16.79 -8.32 5.04
N LYS A 98 -16.11 -7.18 5.20
CA LYS A 98 -14.78 -6.94 4.64
C LYS A 98 -13.90 -6.18 5.63
N PRO A 99 -12.59 -6.43 5.68
CA PRO A 99 -11.69 -5.61 6.46
C PRO A 99 -11.74 -4.18 5.92
N ALA A 100 -12.10 -3.25 6.80
CA ALA A 100 -12.18 -1.84 6.50
C ALA A 100 -11.47 -1.05 7.60
N ILE A 101 -10.69 -0.06 7.19
CA ILE A 101 -9.96 0.84 8.08
C ILE A 101 -10.06 2.26 7.56
N LYS A 102 -9.92 3.21 8.46
CA LYS A 102 -9.65 4.60 8.15
C LYS A 102 -8.29 4.95 8.71
N PHE A 103 -7.49 5.68 7.96
CA PHE A 103 -6.19 6.13 8.43
C PHE A 103 -5.93 7.58 8.08
N SER A 104 -5.33 8.28 9.02
CA SER A 104 -5.03 9.71 8.91
C SER A 104 -3.59 9.98 9.32
N TRP A 105 -3.00 11.02 8.75
CA TRP A 105 -1.63 11.43 9.05
C TRP A 105 -1.44 12.91 8.71
N THR A 106 -0.37 13.50 9.25
CA THR A 106 0.07 14.83 8.82
C THR A 106 0.93 14.70 7.57
N VAL A 107 0.52 15.31 6.46
CA VAL A 107 1.27 15.28 5.20
C VAL A 107 2.64 15.92 5.39
N LYS A 108 3.68 15.23 4.88
CA LYS A 108 5.06 15.72 4.89
C LYS A 108 5.15 17.14 4.31
N ASN A 109 5.84 18.03 5.02
CA ASN A 109 6.17 19.39 4.59
C ASN A 109 4.99 20.36 4.43
N THR A 110 3.75 19.99 4.79
CA THR A 110 2.59 20.89 4.65
C THR A 110 1.79 21.08 5.94
N GLU A 111 2.09 20.32 6.99
CA GLU A 111 1.34 20.29 8.26
C GLU A 111 -0.17 20.02 8.11
N GLN A 112 -0.61 19.64 6.91
CA GLN A 112 -2.02 19.41 6.64
C GLN A 112 -2.42 17.98 7.00
N PRO A 113 -3.56 17.78 7.69
CA PRO A 113 -4.08 16.45 7.93
C PRO A 113 -4.60 15.85 6.61
N ALA A 114 -4.23 14.61 6.36
CA ALA A 114 -4.81 13.77 5.31
C ALA A 114 -5.56 12.61 5.96
N GLU A 115 -6.59 12.13 5.27
CA GLU A 115 -7.40 11.01 5.69
C GLU A 115 -7.77 10.16 4.48
N VAL A 116 -7.68 8.84 4.62
CA VAL A 116 -8.05 7.87 3.61
C VAL A 116 -8.83 6.72 4.27
N SER A 117 -9.92 6.32 3.64
CA SER A 117 -10.65 5.10 3.97
C SER A 117 -10.19 3.98 3.04
N ALA A 118 -9.98 2.79 3.59
CA ALA A 118 -9.57 1.61 2.85
C ALA A 118 -10.42 0.40 3.18
N THR A 119 -10.90 -0.29 2.15
CA THR A 119 -11.65 -1.55 2.28
C THR A 119 -11.05 -2.57 1.34
N ALA A 120 -10.83 -3.79 1.81
CA ALA A 120 -10.17 -4.82 1.01
C ALA A 120 -10.99 -6.11 0.86
N ASP A 121 -10.82 -6.79 -0.26
CA ASP A 121 -11.22 -8.19 -0.45
C ASP A 121 -10.00 -9.09 -0.36
N ILE A 122 -10.04 -10.10 0.49
CA ILE A 122 -8.92 -11.01 0.74
C ILE A 122 -9.21 -12.38 0.13
N LYS A 123 -8.23 -12.95 -0.57
CA LYS A 123 -8.28 -14.30 -1.14
C LYS A 123 -7.01 -15.07 -0.80
N GLU A 124 -7.09 -16.39 -0.82
CA GLU A 124 -5.91 -17.23 -0.72
C GLU A 124 -5.30 -17.45 -2.10
N GLU A 125 -3.99 -17.24 -2.23
CA GLU A 125 -3.23 -17.49 -3.45
C GLU A 125 -1.86 -18.09 -3.07
N GLY A 126 -1.56 -19.27 -3.61
CA GLY A 126 -0.33 -19.98 -3.27
C GLY A 126 -0.19 -20.34 -1.78
N GLY A 127 -1.31 -20.61 -1.10
CA GLY A 127 -1.35 -20.96 0.33
C GLY A 127 -1.16 -19.76 1.27
N THR A 128 -1.27 -18.53 0.79
CA THR A 128 -1.17 -17.31 1.60
C THR A 128 -2.36 -16.39 1.34
N HIS A 129 -2.90 -15.76 2.39
CA HIS A 129 -3.93 -14.72 2.25
C HIS A 129 -3.34 -13.41 1.70
N ARG A 130 -3.90 -12.94 0.58
CA ARG A 130 -3.49 -11.74 -0.17
C ARG A 130 -4.68 -10.84 -0.47
N ILE A 131 -4.41 -9.55 -0.61
CA ILE A 131 -5.38 -8.55 -1.03
C ILE A 131 -5.64 -8.74 -2.53
N SER A 132 -6.89 -9.05 -2.87
CA SER A 132 -7.35 -9.23 -4.26
C SER A 132 -8.07 -8.00 -4.81
N SER A 133 -8.65 -7.19 -3.93
CA SER A 133 -9.20 -5.88 -4.29
C SER A 133 -8.95 -4.90 -3.16
N LEU A 134 -8.65 -3.64 -3.50
CA LEU A 134 -8.52 -2.56 -2.53
C LEU A 134 -9.28 -1.33 -3.02
N VAL A 135 -10.21 -0.86 -2.21
CA VAL A 135 -10.89 0.42 -2.39
C VAL A 135 -10.18 1.45 -1.52
N LEU A 136 -9.78 2.57 -2.11
CA LEU A 136 -9.19 3.72 -1.44
C LEU A 136 -10.05 4.94 -1.74
N ASP A 137 -10.46 5.64 -0.68
CA ASP A 137 -11.26 6.86 -0.78
C ASP A 137 -10.67 7.95 0.11
N GLY A 138 -10.44 9.13 -0.46
CA GLY A 138 -9.85 10.29 0.23
C GLY A 138 -9.68 11.47 -0.73
N ASP A 139 -8.91 12.47 -0.33
CA ASP A 139 -8.64 13.63 -1.20
C ASP A 139 -7.89 13.19 -2.49
N ASP A 140 -8.40 13.58 -3.65
CA ASP A 140 -7.83 13.26 -4.98
C ASP A 140 -6.35 13.64 -5.10
N SER A 141 -5.95 14.75 -4.46
CA SER A 141 -4.57 15.22 -4.48
C SER A 141 -3.61 14.29 -3.75
N LEU A 142 -4.10 13.35 -2.92
CA LEU A 142 -3.25 12.37 -2.23
C LEU A 142 -2.77 11.27 -3.17
N PHE A 143 -3.57 10.91 -4.17
CA PHE A 143 -3.31 9.81 -5.10
C PHE A 143 -2.59 10.26 -6.38
N SER A 144 -2.40 11.56 -6.58
CA SER A 144 -1.59 12.11 -7.67
C SER A 144 -0.12 12.26 -7.27
N ALA A 145 0.77 12.16 -8.26
CA ALA A 145 2.22 12.27 -8.09
C ALA A 145 2.70 13.72 -7.86
#